data_AF-A0A924HAU1-F1
#
_entry.id   AF-A0A924HAU1-F1
#
_cell.length_a   1.000
_cell.length_b   1.000
_cell.length_c   1.000
_cell.angle_alpha   90.00
_cell.angle_beta   90.00
_cell.angle_gamma   90.00
#
_symmetry.space_group_name_H-M   'P 1'
#
loop_
_entity.id
_entity.type
_entity.pdbx_description
1 polymer ?
#
loop_
_entity_poly.entity_id
_entity_poly.type
_entity_poly.pdbx_seq_one_letter_code
_entity_poly.pdbx_strand_id
1 'polypeptide(L)' 'AKGKLGRFFKDNTLVNQDYIKDNAMSVANYIKSVEANLTVTGFKRAALG' A
#
# COMPACT_ATOMS: atom_id res chain seq x y z
N ALA A 1 0.26 -6.22 -21.47
CA ALA A 1 1.44 -6.14 -20.56
C ALA A 1 1.31 -5.06 -19.48
N LYS A 2 1.15 -3.77 -19.83
CA LYS A 2 1.10 -2.66 -18.84
C LYS A 2 -0.01 -2.79 -17.76
N GLY A 3 -1.21 -3.24 -18.12
CA GLY A 3 -2.30 -3.42 -17.15
C GLY A 3 -2.04 -4.50 -16.07
N LYS A 4 -1.24 -5.53 -16.39
CA LYS A 4 -0.87 -6.59 -15.44
C LYS A 4 0.11 -6.08 -14.38
N LEU A 5 1.06 -5.23 -14.79
CA LEU A 5 1.98 -4.54 -13.87
C LEU A 5 1.23 -3.59 -12.94
N GLY A 6 0.29 -2.80 -13.45
CA GLY A 6 -0.53 -1.91 -12.63
C GLY A 6 -1.31 -2.65 -11.55
N ARG A 7 -1.95 -3.78 -11.92
CA ARG A 7 -2.64 -4.66 -10.96
C ARG A 7 -1.68 -5.27 -9.93
N PHE A 8 -0.51 -5.74 -10.37
CA PHE A 8 0.49 -6.29 -9.46
C PHE A 8 0.89 -5.28 -8.37
N PHE A 9 1.15 -4.02 -8.73
CA PHE A 9 1.48 -2.98 -7.74
C PHE A 9 0.33 -2.72 -6.75
N LYS A 10 -0.92 -2.70 -7.23
CA LYS A 10 -2.08 -2.49 -6.35
C LYS A 10 -2.29 -3.66 -5.37
N ASP A 11 -2.13 -4.89 -5.82
CA ASP A 11 -2.48 -6.08 -5.02
C ASP A 11 -1.30 -6.61 -4.18
N ASN A 12 -0.06 -6.35 -4.59
CA ASN A 12 1.14 -7.00 -4.02
C ASN A 12 2.14 -6.02 -3.38
N THR A 13 1.87 -4.71 -3.35
CA THR A 13 2.77 -3.76 -2.69
C THR A 13 2.07 -2.96 -1.61
N LEU A 14 2.70 -2.90 -0.42
CA LEU A 14 2.12 -2.23 0.74
C LEU A 14 1.80 -0.76 0.47
N VAL A 15 2.63 -0.06 -0.31
CA VAL A 15 2.55 1.39 -0.52
C VAL A 15 1.51 1.80 -1.58
N ASN A 16 1.28 0.97 -2.59
CA ASN A 16 0.36 1.30 -3.70
C ASN A 16 -1.03 0.65 -3.54
N GLN A 17 -1.21 -0.23 -2.56
CA GLN A 17 -2.54 -0.79 -2.26
C GLN A 17 -3.47 0.28 -1.70
N ASP A 18 -4.77 0.05 -1.87
CA ASP A 18 -5.82 0.87 -1.28
C ASP A 18 -5.79 0.75 0.24
N TYR A 19 -5.99 1.86 0.94
CA TYR A 19 -5.97 1.89 2.39
C TYR A 19 -7.27 1.28 2.95
N ILE A 20 -7.16 0.26 3.79
CA ILE A 20 -8.32 -0.55 4.24
C ILE A 20 -9.41 0.24 4.97
N LYS A 21 -9.07 1.39 5.58
CA LYS A 21 -10.06 2.27 6.24
C LYS A 21 -10.64 3.33 5.31
N ASP A 22 -9.98 3.61 4.20
CA ASP A 22 -10.42 4.56 3.18
C ASP A 22 -9.88 4.14 1.81
N ASN A 23 -10.71 3.42 1.05
CA ASN A 23 -10.34 2.89 -0.26
C ASN A 23 -10.18 3.99 -1.33
N ALA A 24 -10.45 5.26 -1.02
CA ALA A 24 -10.22 6.37 -1.93
C ALA A 24 -8.74 6.78 -2.00
N MET A 25 -7.90 6.33 -1.07
CA MET A 25 -6.47 6.65 -1.02
C MET A 25 -5.59 5.42 -0.87
N SER A 26 -4.34 5.52 -1.30
CA SER A 26 -3.33 4.49 -1.06
C SER A 26 -2.71 4.62 0.32
N VAL A 27 -2.11 3.54 0.80
CA VAL A 27 -1.35 3.54 2.06
C VAL A 27 -0.21 4.58 2.05
N ALA A 28 0.46 4.80 0.92
CA ALA A 28 1.48 5.85 0.81
C ALA A 28 0.91 7.26 0.98
N ASN A 29 -0.27 7.54 0.43
CA ASN A 29 -0.92 8.84 0.55
C ASN A 29 -1.38 9.09 1.99
N TYR A 30 -1.90 8.06 2.65
CA TYR A 30 -2.29 8.13 4.06
C TYR A 30 -1.07 8.45 4.96
N ILE A 31 0.05 7.75 4.78
CA ILE A 31 1.24 7.97 5.59
C ILE A 31 1.76 9.41 5.44
N LYS A 32 1.78 9.93 4.20
CA LYS A 32 2.18 11.31 3.91
C LYS A 32 1.23 12.37 4.47
N SER A 33 -0.06 12.06 4.62
CA SER A 33 -1.03 13.00 5.21
C SER A 33 -0.88 13.13 6.72
N VAL A 34 -0.28 12.13 7.38
CA VAL A 34 0.07 12.17 8.80
C VAL A 34 1.37 12.95 9.02
N GLU A 35 2.43 12.61 8.30
CA GLU A 35 3.71 13.33 8.34
C GLU A 35 4.48 13.09 7.02
N ALA A 36 5.10 14.14 6.48
CA ALA A 36 5.65 14.11 5.12
C ALA A 36 6.87 13.18 4.97
N ASN A 37 7.64 12.95 6.03
CA ASN A 37 8.86 12.14 6.04
C ASN A 37 8.65 10.73 6.59
N LEU A 38 7.42 10.39 7.00
CA LEU A 38 7.10 9.10 7.57
C LEU A 38 7.24 8.01 6.50
N THR A 39 8.06 7.00 6.80
CA THR A 39 8.39 5.93 5.85
C THR A 39 8.22 4.57 6.52
N VAL A 40 7.65 3.61 5.79
CA VAL A 40 7.56 2.23 6.27
C VAL A 40 8.93 1.56 6.11
N THR A 41 9.54 1.16 7.22
CA THR A 41 10.84 0.48 7.23
C THR A 41 10.74 -1.01 6.95
N GLY A 42 9.58 -1.62 7.20
CA GLY A 42 9.30 -3.01 6.87
C GLY A 42 7.96 -3.47 7.43
N PHE A 43 7.45 -4.59 6.92
CA PHE A 43 6.28 -5.26 7.47
C PHE A 43 6.44 -6.77 7.37
N LYS A 44 5.75 -7.51 8.25
CA LYS A 44 5.63 -8.97 8.20
C LYS A 44 4.15 -9.31 8.32
N ARG A 45 3.65 -10.14 7.41
CA ARG A 45 2.29 -10.69 7.47
C ARG A 45 2.39 -12.18 7.73
N ALA A 46 1.81 -12.64 8.83
CA ALA A 46 1.59 -14.05 9.10
C ALA A 46 0.13 -14.39 8.76
N ALA A 47 -0.09 -15.49 8.05
CA ALA A 47 -1.41 -16.06 7.83
C ALA A 47 -1.33 -17.54 8.21
N LEU A 48 -2.19 -17.97 9.13
CA LEU A 48 -2.44 -19.39 9.34
C LEU A 48 -3.41 -19.80 8.23
N GLY A 49 -3.01 -20.80 7.44
CA GLY A 49 -3.78 -21.27 6.28
C GLY A 49 -5.20 -21.67 6.62
#